data_AF-A0A2N0RIQ6-F1
#
_entry.id   AF-A0A2N0RIQ6-F1
#
_cell.length_a   1.000
_cell.length_b   1.000
_cell.length_c   1.000
_cell.angle_alpha   90.00
_cell.angle_beta   90.00
_cell.angle_gamma   90.00
#
_symmetry.space_group_name_H-M   'P 1'
#
loop_
_entity.id
_entity.type
_entity.pdbx_description
1 polymer ?
#
loop_
_entity_poly.entity_id
_entity_poly.type
_entity_poly.pdbx_seq_one_letter_code
_entity_poly.pdbx_strand_id
1 'polypeptide(L)'
;MKECWDADPLKRPDADTLCDKIQKINVYYQNMSDELFKSEMDNLEMNKVEENYMSSRLSTSKIHNFENLPEPRNATEEEQEGIMFH
;
A
#
# COMPACT_ATOMS: atom_id res chain seq x y z
N MET A 1 8.40 -1.92 2.46
CA MET A 1 7.36 -1.53 1.48
C MET A 1 7.06 -2.63 0.48
N LYS A 2 8.06 -3.28 -0.15
CA LYS A 2 7.79 -4.37 -1.11
C LYS A 2 7.00 -5.56 -0.52
N GLU A 3 7.08 -5.76 0.78
CA GLU A 3 6.35 -6.82 1.49
C GLU A 3 4.88 -6.46 1.78
N CYS A 4 4.52 -5.17 1.78
CA CYS A 4 3.18 -4.71 2.18
C CYS A 4 2.11 -4.94 1.09
N TRP A 5 2.53 -5.28 -0.12
CA TRP A 5 1.68 -5.47 -1.31
C TRP A 5 1.83 -6.88 -1.90
N ASP A 6 2.30 -7.85 -1.11
CA ASP A 6 2.31 -9.24 -1.52
C ASP A 6 0.89 -9.71 -1.87
N ALA A 7 0.75 -10.51 -2.93
CA ALA A 7 -0.54 -11.03 -3.35
C ALA A 7 -1.14 -11.98 -2.30
N ASP A 8 -0.29 -12.68 -1.56
CA ASP A 8 -0.67 -13.55 -0.45
C ASP A 8 -0.81 -12.71 0.85
N PRO A 9 -2.02 -12.60 1.43
CA PRO A 9 -2.23 -11.84 2.65
C PRO A 9 -1.39 -12.33 3.84
N LEU A 10 -1.05 -13.64 3.89
CA LEU A 10 -0.27 -14.22 4.98
C LEU A 10 1.22 -13.81 4.93
N LYS A 11 1.68 -13.34 3.77
CA LYS A 11 3.05 -12.84 3.59
C LYS A 11 3.18 -11.35 3.88
N ARG A 12 2.06 -10.63 4.02
CA ARG A 12 2.09 -9.22 4.38
C ARG A 12 2.44 -9.09 5.86
N PRO A 13 3.32 -8.15 6.24
CA PRO A 13 3.54 -7.85 7.65
C PRO A 13 2.26 -7.30 8.25
N ASP A 14 1.98 -7.68 9.50
CA ASP A 14 0.96 -7.03 10.30
C ASP A 14 1.37 -5.59 10.68
N ALA A 15 0.43 -4.86 11.27
CA ALA A 15 0.60 -3.45 11.62
C ALA A 15 1.70 -3.23 12.66
N ASP A 16 1.82 -4.12 13.65
CA ASP A 16 2.81 -4.01 14.73
C ASP A 16 4.20 -4.29 14.19
N THR A 17 4.36 -5.35 13.38
CA THR A 17 5.60 -5.67 12.67
C THR A 17 6.06 -4.50 11.79
N LEU A 18 5.15 -3.84 11.08
CA LEU A 18 5.47 -2.67 10.29
C LEU A 18 5.88 -1.47 11.16
N CYS A 19 5.17 -1.23 12.27
CA CYS A 19 5.47 -0.18 13.23
C CYS A 19 6.88 -0.34 13.79
N ASP A 20 7.25 -1.55 14.22
CA ASP A 20 8.58 -1.86 14.74
C ASP A 20 9.69 -1.61 13.71
N LYS A 21 9.46 -1.98 12.45
CA LYS A 21 10.42 -1.70 11.37
C LYS A 21 10.62 -0.20 11.19
N ILE A 22 9.55 0.59 11.21
CA ILE A 22 9.61 2.06 11.08
C ILE A 22 10.33 2.68 12.29
N GLN A 23 10.02 2.23 13.50
CA GLN A 23 10.69 2.71 14.72
C GLN A 23 12.20 2.45 14.68
N LYS A 24 12.62 1.26 14.26
CA LYS A 24 14.05 0.92 14.12
C LYS A 24 14.76 1.84 13.12
N ILE A 25 14.12 2.13 11.99
CA ILE A 25 14.65 3.06 10.99
C ILE A 25 14.76 4.47 11.58
N ASN A 26 13.74 4.94 12.29
CA ASN A 26 13.75 6.26 12.94
C ASN A 26 14.87 6.38 13.98
N VAL A 27 15.04 5.36 14.83
CA VAL A 27 16.14 5.30 15.82
C VAL A 27 17.50 5.28 15.13
N TYR A 28 17.65 4.54 14.03
CA TYR A 28 18.90 4.53 13.26
C TYR A 28 19.25 5.94 12.77
N TYR A 29 18.31 6.66 12.14
CA TYR A 29 18.55 8.00 11.64
C TYR A 29 18.76 9.05 12.74
N GLN A 30 18.09 8.92 13.90
CA GLN A 30 18.30 9.82 15.04
C GLN A 30 19.71 9.68 15.64
N ASN A 31 20.31 8.49 15.56
CA ASN A 31 21.64 8.22 16.08
C ASN A 31 22.75 8.41 15.02
N MET A 32 22.38 8.72 13.78
CA MET A 32 23.31 8.93 12.67
C MET A 32 24.01 10.29 12.82
N SER A 33 25.30 10.37 12.47
CA SER A 33 26.00 11.65 12.44
C SER A 33 25.66 12.44 11.17
N ASP A 34 25.79 13.77 11.24
CA ASP A 34 25.50 14.68 10.13
C ASP A 34 26.32 14.38 8.86
N GLU A 35 27.57 13.89 9.02
CA GLU A 35 28.45 13.54 7.91
C GLU A 35 27.98 12.26 7.20
N LEU A 36 27.59 11.24 7.96
CA LEU A 36 27.05 9.99 7.42
C LEU A 36 25.70 10.25 6.75
N PHE A 37 24.84 11.05 7.39
CA PHE A 37 23.54 11.44 6.84
C PHE A 37 23.67 12.16 5.49
N LYS A 38 24.60 13.11 5.37
CA LYS A 38 24.88 13.79 4.09
C LYS A 38 25.35 12.81 3.01
N SER A 39 26.28 11.92 3.35
CA SER A 39 26.77 10.92 2.38
C SER A 39 25.68 9.96 1.92
N GLU A 40 24.77 9.55 2.81
CA GLU A 40 23.62 8.70 2.47
C GLU A 40 22.63 9.44 1.57
N MET A 41 22.38 10.72 1.84
CA MET A 41 21.50 11.58 1.05
C MET A 41 22.08 11.88 -0.34
N ASP A 42 23.40 12.00 -0.47
CA ASP A 42 24.07 12.20 -1.76
C ASP A 42 24.12 10.92 -2.60
N ASN A 43 24.19 9.74 -1.95
CA ASN A 43 24.14 8.43 -2.61
C ASN A 43 22.71 8.00 -2.97
N LEU A 44 21.72 8.49 -2.24
CA LEU A 44 20.35 8.45 -2.67
C LEU A 44 20.27 9.40 -3.85
N GLU A 45 20.48 8.88 -5.07
CA GLU A 45 20.16 9.55 -6.32
C GLU A 45 18.64 9.76 -6.36
N MET A 46 18.13 10.59 -5.45
CA MET A 46 16.92 11.33 -5.64
C MET A 46 17.24 12.17 -6.84
N ASN A 47 16.88 11.65 -8.01
CA ASN A 47 16.44 12.45 -9.13
C ASN A 47 15.85 13.71 -8.51
N LYS A 48 16.37 14.89 -8.87
CA LYS A 48 15.78 16.17 -8.49
C LYS A 48 14.35 16.16 -9.02
N VAL A 49 13.46 15.47 -8.31
CA VAL A 49 12.03 15.47 -8.49
C VAL A 49 11.69 16.81 -7.90
N GLU A 50 11.84 17.81 -8.76
CA GLU A 50 11.16 19.08 -8.75
C GLU A 50 9.99 19.00 -7.79
N GLU A 51 10.01 19.86 -6.76
CA GLU A 51 9.06 19.96 -5.65
C GLU A 51 7.62 20.21 -6.17
N ASN A 52 7.07 19.23 -6.87
CA ASN A 52 5.72 19.18 -7.38
C ASN A 52 4.83 18.43 -6.38
N TYR A 53 5.19 18.43 -5.09
CA TYR A 53 4.32 17.98 -3.99
C TYR A 53 3.04 18.83 -3.91
N MET A 54 2.98 19.94 -4.65
CA MET A 54 1.77 20.75 -4.88
C MET A 54 1.07 20.48 -6.23
N SER A 55 1.40 19.42 -6.97
CA SER A 55 0.55 18.98 -8.08
C SER A 55 -0.56 18.08 -7.57
N SER A 56 -1.50 18.69 -6.84
CA SER A 56 -2.87 18.15 -6.62
C SER A 56 -3.69 18.03 -7.92
N ARG A 57 -3.03 17.98 -9.07
CA ARG A 57 -3.60 17.91 -10.40
C ARG A 57 -2.95 16.76 -11.14
N LEU A 58 -3.78 16.02 -11.89
CA LEU A 58 -3.48 14.85 -12.72
C LEU A 58 -3.82 13.47 -12.14
N SER A 59 -4.89 13.38 -11.34
CA SER A 59 -5.77 12.19 -11.48
C SER A 59 -6.42 12.22 -12.86
N THR A 60 -5.69 11.82 -13.91
CA THR A 60 -6.25 11.56 -15.25
C THR A 60 -6.74 10.11 -15.37
N SER A 61 -7.15 9.49 -14.26
CA SER A 61 -7.78 8.18 -14.30
C SER A 61 -9.04 8.28 -15.16
N LYS A 62 -9.01 7.62 -16.31
CA LYS A 62 -10.15 7.54 -17.22
C LYS A 62 -11.28 6.81 -16.48
N ILE A 63 -12.41 7.48 -16.28
CA ILE A 63 -13.60 6.85 -15.72
C ILE A 63 -14.08 5.84 -16.76
N HIS A 64 -14.02 4.54 -16.43
CA HIS A 64 -14.57 3.49 -17.26
C HIS A 64 -16.00 3.21 -16.80
N ASN A 65 -16.97 3.55 -17.64
CA ASN A 65 -18.37 3.17 -17.42
C ASN A 65 -18.54 1.73 -17.91
N PHE A 66 -18.79 0.81 -16.99
CA PHE A 66 -19.19 -0.55 -17.34
C PHE A 66 -20.68 -0.53 -17.70
N GLU A 67 -20.99 -0.60 -18.99
CA GLU A 67 -22.36 -0.86 -19.46
C GLU A 67 -22.62 -2.37 -19.41
N ASN A 68 -23.82 -2.78 -19.02
CA ASN A 68 -24.24 -4.19 -18.86
C ASN A 68 -23.56 -4.95 -17.72
N LEU A 69 -23.52 -4.37 -16.51
CA LEU A 69 -23.17 -5.15 -15.31
C LEU A 69 -24.21 -6.27 -15.10
N PRO A 70 -23.79 -7.48 -14.70
CA PRO A 70 -24.74 -8.53 -14.31
C PRO A 70 -25.57 -8.05 -13.13
N GLU A 71 -26.80 -8.55 -13.00
CA GLU A 71 -27.64 -8.23 -11.85
C GLU A 71 -26.90 -8.55 -10.54
N PRO A 72 -26.96 -7.67 -9.54
CA PRO A 72 -26.33 -7.91 -8.24
C PRO A 72 -26.97 -9.13 -7.60
N ARG A 73 -26.23 -10.24 -7.54
CA ARG A 73 -26.64 -11.45 -6.83
C ARG A 73 -26.18 -11.32 -5.37
N ASN A 74 -27.13 -11.41 -4.44
CA ASN A 74 -26.81 -11.46 -3.01
C ASN A 74 -26.05 -12.77 -2.72
N ALA A 75 -24.99 -12.70 -1.92
CA ALA A 75 -24.17 -13.87 -1.56
C ALA A 75 -24.93 -14.94 -0.74
N THR A 76 -26.14 -14.63 -0.27
CA THR A 76 -26.91 -15.44 0.67
C THR A 76 -27.88 -16.44 0.04
N GLU A 77 -28.10 -16.40 -1.28
CA GLU A 77 -29.15 -17.22 -1.90
C GLU A 77 -28.72 -18.68 -2.17
N GLU A 78 -27.42 -18.93 -2.41
CA GLU A 78 -26.96 -20.28 -2.80
C GLU A 78 -26.62 -21.18 -1.60
N GLU A 79 -26.54 -20.64 -0.38
CA GLU A 79 -26.32 -21.46 0.83
C GLU A 79 -27.63 -21.97 1.46
N GLN A 80 -28.81 -21.47 1.05
CA GLN A 80 -30.08 -21.89 1.66
C GLN A 80 -30.81 -23.03 0.93
N GLU A 81 -30.56 -23.27 -0.36
CA GLU A 81 -31.17 -24.42 -1.05
C GLU A 81 -30.48 -25.77 -0.75
N GLY A 82 -29.25 -25.75 -0.20
CA GLY A 82 -28.53 -26.95 0.22
C GLY A 82 -28.90 -27.49 1.61
N ILE A 83 -29.70 -26.75 2.39
CA ILE A 83 -30.02 -27.07 3.79
C ILE A 83 -31.52 -27.36 3.97
N MET A 84 -32.14 -28.03 3.01
CA MET A 84 -33.44 -28.69 3.23
C MET A 84 -33.24 -30.19 3.43
N PHE A 85 -32.64 -30.55 4.57
CA PHE A 85 -32.77 -31.88 5.17
C PHE A 85 -33.81 -31.80 6.29
N HIS A 86 -35.07 -32.08 5.99
CA HIS A 86 -35.85 -33.21 6.51
C HIS A 86 -37.35 -33.01 6.21
#